data_AF-A0A257VQ53-F1
#
_entry.id   AF-A0A257VQ53-F1
#
_cell.length_a   1.000
_cell.length_b   1.000
_cell.length_c   1.000
_cell.angle_alpha   90.00
_cell.angle_beta   90.00
_cell.angle_gamma   90.00
#
_symmetry.space_group_name_H-M   'P 1'
#
loop_
_entity.id
_entity.type
_entity.pdbx_description
1 polymer ?
#
loop_
_entity_poly.entity_id
_entity_poly.type
_entity_poly.pdbx_seq_one_letter_code
_entity_poly.pdbx_strand_id
1 'polypeptide(L)'
;MAKYPIKAGSYPADWPRKWPKDFTGCYVLNDNTHATLMSTLLLAWQLRGEAKYLEAAKRGGDFLITAQMPEPQPAWAQQYDAEMHPAWSRAFEPSAICGRESQSAMWALLRLAAATGDKKYLAPLPRALAYLRKSLLPDGRMARYYELQTNKPLYFERGWGGTGFVLTYSDQKASSNYGWKWESELDAIESIGRKIGRGESVVFPRVEKERWSSPPTEGEIAMILKEQQADGSWAVTDEERGWMRDAGGKKKRPAGGVIYSLDFVQNVKALSVWLKAKGGAR
;
A
#
# COMPACT_ATOMS: atom_id res chain seq x y z
N MET A 1 -12.20 5.08 29.05
CA MET A 1 -12.21 4.03 28.00
C MET A 1 -11.42 4.53 26.80
N ALA A 2 -10.75 3.65 26.06
CA ALA A 2 -10.03 4.04 24.84
C ALA A 2 -11.01 4.63 23.81
N LYS A 3 -10.64 5.74 23.16
CA LYS A 3 -11.48 6.45 22.18
C LYS A 3 -11.80 5.58 20.95
N TYR A 4 -10.90 4.66 20.61
CA TYR A 4 -10.99 3.73 19.48
C TYR A 4 -10.58 2.34 19.93
N PRO A 5 -11.51 1.51 20.47
CA PRO A 5 -11.23 0.14 20.83
C PRO A 5 -11.14 -0.75 19.58
N ILE A 6 -10.11 -1.61 19.50
CA ILE A 6 -9.97 -2.56 18.40
C ILE A 6 -10.98 -3.70 18.62
N LYS A 7 -11.97 -3.80 17.73
CA LYS A 7 -12.98 -4.87 17.67
C LYS A 7 -12.73 -5.74 16.44
N ALA A 8 -13.36 -6.91 16.38
CA ALA A 8 -13.37 -7.70 15.16
C ALA A 8 -14.08 -6.94 14.04
N GLY A 9 -13.55 -7.03 12.81
CA GLY A 9 -14.23 -6.50 11.62
C GLY A 9 -15.65 -7.07 11.51
N SER A 10 -16.62 -6.25 11.15
CA SER A 10 -18.02 -6.68 11.01
C SER A 10 -18.78 -5.85 9.98
N TYR A 11 -19.96 -6.32 9.60
CA TYR A 11 -20.84 -5.60 8.68
C TYR A 11 -21.78 -4.67 9.46
N PRO A 12 -21.96 -3.41 9.01
CA PRO A 12 -23.02 -2.59 9.56
C PRO A 12 -24.39 -3.10 9.07
N ALA A 13 -25.45 -2.77 9.80
CA ALA A 13 -26.82 -3.16 9.42
C ALA A 13 -27.23 -2.57 8.05
N ASP A 14 -26.75 -1.36 7.75
CA ASP A 14 -26.87 -0.72 6.44
C ASP A 14 -25.64 0.18 6.19
N TRP A 15 -25.40 0.54 4.93
CA TRP A 15 -24.32 1.45 4.53
C TRP A 15 -24.76 2.37 3.39
N PRO A 16 -24.22 3.60 3.33
CA PRO A 16 -24.65 4.58 2.34
C PRO A 16 -24.31 4.13 0.91
N ARG A 17 -25.21 4.47 -0.04
CA ARG A 17 -24.98 4.37 -1.50
C ARG A 17 -24.75 5.74 -2.16
N LYS A 18 -24.87 6.81 -1.38
CA LYS A 18 -24.56 8.20 -1.77
C LYS A 18 -23.57 8.75 -0.75
N TRP A 19 -22.61 9.56 -1.21
CA TRP A 19 -21.57 10.09 -0.32
C TRP A 19 -22.19 10.93 0.81
N PRO A 20 -22.06 10.48 2.07
CA PRO A 20 -22.77 11.11 3.18
C PRO A 20 -22.10 12.42 3.66
N LYS A 21 -20.87 12.72 3.21
CA LYS A 21 -20.06 13.90 3.58
C LYS A 21 -19.72 13.99 5.08
N ASP A 22 -19.84 12.88 5.81
CA ASP A 22 -19.38 12.70 7.17
C ASP A 22 -18.23 11.68 7.17
N PHE A 23 -17.01 12.13 7.44
CA PHE A 23 -15.91 11.19 7.60
C PHE A 23 -15.96 10.56 9.00
N THR A 24 -16.47 9.34 9.09
CA THR A 24 -16.52 8.53 10.32
C THR A 24 -15.35 7.55 10.46
N GLY A 25 -14.49 7.46 9.43
CA GLY A 25 -13.34 6.56 9.41
C GLY A 25 -12.30 6.89 10.49
N CYS A 26 -11.83 5.88 11.20
CA CYS A 26 -10.88 5.98 12.30
C CYS A 26 -9.63 5.13 12.07
N TYR A 27 -9.80 3.90 11.57
CA TYR A 27 -8.71 2.99 11.27
C TYR A 27 -8.44 2.98 9.76
N VAL A 28 -7.21 3.28 9.35
CA VAL A 28 -6.90 3.55 7.94
C VAL A 28 -5.81 2.60 7.44
N LEU A 29 -6.15 1.84 6.40
CA LEU A 29 -5.22 1.02 5.61
C LEU A 29 -4.91 1.70 4.26
N ASN A 30 -5.77 2.63 3.83
CA ASN A 30 -5.64 3.38 2.58
C ASN A 30 -4.21 3.88 2.32
N ASP A 31 -3.84 3.95 1.04
CA ASP A 31 -2.52 4.36 0.56
C ASP A 31 -1.38 3.48 1.09
N ASN A 32 -1.66 2.21 1.40
CA ASN A 32 -0.74 1.27 2.05
C ASN A 32 -0.18 1.77 3.39
N THR A 33 -0.78 2.77 4.04
CA THR A 33 -0.21 3.45 5.21
C THR A 33 0.17 2.47 6.32
N HIS A 34 -0.71 1.53 6.63
CA HIS A 34 -0.46 0.49 7.64
C HIS A 34 0.67 -0.48 7.24
N ALA A 35 0.65 -0.97 6.00
CA ALA A 35 1.67 -1.91 5.50
C ALA A 35 3.06 -1.29 5.41
N THR A 36 3.14 -0.02 4.98
CA THR A 36 4.38 0.77 4.95
C THR A 36 4.89 1.00 6.37
N LEU A 37 4.03 1.43 7.29
CA LEU A 37 4.41 1.62 8.70
C LEU A 37 4.99 0.35 9.31
N MET A 38 4.34 -0.80 9.10
CA MET A 38 4.85 -2.08 9.59
C MET A 38 6.23 -2.41 8.99
N SER A 39 6.42 -2.20 7.69
CA SER A 39 7.71 -2.42 7.03
C SER A 39 8.78 -1.48 7.58
N THR A 40 8.46 -0.20 7.85
CA THR A 40 9.36 0.76 8.47
C THR A 40 9.74 0.35 9.89
N LEU A 41 8.81 -0.14 10.70
CA LEU A 41 9.08 -0.64 12.05
C LEU A 41 9.98 -1.88 12.03
N LEU A 42 9.74 -2.82 11.11
CA LEU A 42 10.61 -3.99 10.94
C LEU A 42 12.02 -3.59 10.51
N LEU A 43 12.15 -2.62 9.59
CA LEU A 43 13.45 -2.08 9.20
C LEU A 43 14.16 -1.38 10.38
N ALA A 44 13.43 -0.57 11.15
CA ALA A 44 13.97 0.10 12.33
C ALA A 44 14.46 -0.90 13.37
N TRP A 45 13.71 -1.98 13.61
CA TRP A 45 14.14 -3.08 14.47
C TRP A 45 15.43 -3.73 13.96
N GLN A 46 15.52 -4.05 12.67
CA GLN A 46 16.73 -4.65 12.08
C GLN A 46 17.97 -3.75 12.20
N LEU A 47 17.80 -2.43 12.03
CA LEU A 47 18.91 -1.47 12.06
C LEU A 47 19.31 -1.05 13.48
N ARG A 48 18.37 -1.01 14.42
CA ARG A 48 18.60 -0.51 15.78
C ARG A 48 18.68 -1.59 16.85
N GLY A 49 18.17 -2.78 16.58
CA GLY A 49 18.09 -3.88 17.55
C GLY A 49 17.10 -3.67 18.69
N GLU A 50 16.34 -2.57 18.72
CA GLU A 50 15.43 -2.25 19.82
C GLU A 50 14.08 -2.98 19.70
N ALA A 51 13.74 -3.79 20.70
CA ALA A 51 12.53 -4.63 20.70
C ALA A 51 11.22 -3.83 20.52
N LYS A 52 11.17 -2.56 20.97
CA LYS A 52 9.97 -1.71 20.87
C LYS A 52 9.42 -1.58 19.44
N TYR A 53 10.30 -1.63 18.43
CA TYR A 53 9.91 -1.55 17.03
C TYR A 53 9.24 -2.84 16.55
N LEU A 54 9.80 -4.00 16.90
CA LEU A 54 9.21 -5.29 16.58
C LEU A 54 7.86 -5.47 17.29
N GLU A 55 7.77 -5.10 18.57
CA GLU A 55 6.52 -5.16 19.32
C GLU A 55 5.45 -4.22 18.76
N ALA A 56 5.83 -3.05 18.24
CA ALA A 56 4.90 -2.19 17.51
C ALA A 56 4.43 -2.82 16.20
N ALA A 57 5.33 -3.45 15.43
CA ALA A 57 4.95 -4.16 14.20
C ALA A 57 4.01 -5.35 14.49
N LYS A 58 4.25 -6.10 15.58
CA LYS A 58 3.37 -7.18 16.04
C LYS A 58 1.96 -6.69 16.35
N ARG A 59 1.82 -5.58 17.09
CA ARG A 59 0.50 -4.95 17.31
C ARG A 59 -0.19 -4.55 16.00
N GLY A 60 0.58 -4.08 15.02
CA GLY A 60 0.07 -3.80 13.67
C GLY A 60 -0.44 -5.05 12.96
N GLY A 61 0.25 -6.18 13.07
CA GLY A 61 -0.18 -7.46 12.52
C GLY A 61 -1.39 -8.06 13.25
N ASP A 62 -1.42 -7.98 14.58
CA ASP A 62 -2.54 -8.44 15.40
C ASP A 62 -3.81 -7.64 15.09
N PHE A 63 -3.68 -6.34 14.83
CA PHE A 63 -4.76 -5.51 14.31
C PHE A 63 -5.24 -6.01 12.95
N LEU A 64 -4.35 -6.31 11.98
CA LEU A 64 -4.77 -6.81 10.67
C LEU A 64 -5.51 -8.15 10.76
N ILE A 65 -5.07 -9.06 11.62
CA ILE A 65 -5.80 -10.32 11.88
C ILE A 65 -7.21 -10.01 12.40
N THR A 66 -7.32 -9.10 13.37
CA THR A 66 -8.59 -8.74 14.01
C THR A 66 -9.53 -7.97 13.06
N ALA A 67 -8.97 -7.13 12.19
CA ALA A 67 -9.69 -6.30 11.24
C ALA A 67 -10.19 -7.05 10.00
N GLN A 68 -9.75 -8.30 9.79
CA GLN A 68 -10.23 -9.11 8.68
C GLN A 68 -11.75 -9.25 8.78
N MET A 69 -12.45 -8.92 7.69
CA MET A 69 -13.90 -9.04 7.62
C MET A 69 -14.32 -10.52 7.75
N PRO A 70 -15.53 -10.80 8.27
CA PRO A 70 -16.02 -12.17 8.34
C PRO A 70 -16.46 -12.68 6.96
N GLU A 71 -16.94 -13.92 6.90
CA GLU A 71 -17.69 -14.37 5.72
C GLU A 71 -18.89 -13.43 5.47
N PRO A 72 -19.28 -13.18 4.21
CA PRO A 72 -18.80 -13.85 2.99
C PRO A 72 -17.58 -13.23 2.30
N GLN A 73 -16.97 -12.17 2.85
CA GLN A 73 -15.86 -11.46 2.20
C GLN A 73 -14.65 -11.30 3.14
N PRO A 74 -13.92 -12.40 3.44
CA PRO A 74 -12.81 -12.42 4.41
C PRO A 74 -11.55 -11.67 3.95
N ALA A 75 -11.66 -10.36 3.78
CA ALA A 75 -10.63 -9.44 3.29
C ALA A 75 -10.69 -8.12 4.09
N TRP A 76 -10.09 -7.04 3.58
CA TRP A 76 -9.97 -5.77 4.30
C TRP A 76 -10.60 -4.60 3.54
N ALA A 77 -11.12 -3.63 4.28
CA ALA A 77 -11.55 -2.34 3.76
C ALA A 77 -10.37 -1.36 3.67
N GLN A 78 -10.53 -0.26 2.93
CA GLN A 78 -9.55 0.83 2.98
C GLN A 78 -9.51 1.52 4.36
N GLN A 79 -10.67 1.65 5.00
CA GLN A 79 -10.79 2.23 6.31
C GLN A 79 -12.02 1.69 7.05
N TYR A 80 -11.99 1.79 8.37
CA TYR A 80 -13.05 1.36 9.26
C TYR A 80 -13.47 2.47 10.21
N ASP A 81 -14.74 2.48 10.63
CA ASP A 81 -15.27 3.34 11.69
C ASP A 81 -14.84 2.85 13.10
N ALA A 82 -15.34 3.50 14.16
CA ALA A 82 -15.03 3.13 15.55
C ALA A 82 -15.58 1.74 15.97
N GLU A 83 -16.52 1.21 15.19
CA GLU A 83 -17.16 -0.09 15.38
C GLU A 83 -16.49 -1.21 14.56
N MET A 84 -15.47 -0.87 13.77
CA MET A 84 -14.78 -1.78 12.84
C MET A 84 -15.66 -2.22 11.67
N HIS A 85 -16.57 -1.35 11.22
CA HIS A 85 -17.26 -1.50 9.94
C HIS A 85 -16.53 -0.75 8.81
N PRO A 86 -16.54 -1.24 7.57
CA PRO A 86 -16.02 -0.50 6.42
C PRO A 86 -16.68 0.87 6.26
N ALA A 87 -15.88 1.94 6.22
CA ALA A 87 -16.36 3.32 6.24
C ALA A 87 -16.12 4.07 4.90
N TRP A 88 -17.11 4.87 4.50
CA TRP A 88 -17.00 5.74 3.33
C TRP A 88 -16.05 6.92 3.63
N SER A 89 -15.06 7.15 2.76
CA SER A 89 -14.11 8.26 2.86
C SER A 89 -14.50 9.42 1.93
N ARG A 90 -13.72 9.65 0.85
CA ARG A 90 -13.97 10.70 -0.14
C ARG A 90 -15.17 10.34 -1.02
N ALA A 91 -15.61 11.29 -1.85
CA ALA A 91 -16.77 11.15 -2.74
C ALA A 91 -16.77 9.89 -3.65
N PHE A 92 -15.62 9.25 -3.83
CA PHE A 92 -15.37 8.09 -4.70
C PHE A 92 -14.73 6.90 -3.96
N GLU A 93 -14.81 6.87 -2.63
CA GLU A 93 -14.23 5.83 -1.77
C GLU A 93 -15.29 5.26 -0.81
N PRO A 94 -16.12 4.32 -1.30
CA PRO A 94 -17.30 3.88 -0.59
C PRO A 94 -16.97 2.92 0.57
N SER A 95 -17.96 2.70 1.45
CA SER A 95 -17.96 1.55 2.35
C SER A 95 -17.92 0.26 1.54
N ALA A 96 -16.76 -0.38 1.49
CA ALA A 96 -16.50 -1.53 0.62
C ALA A 96 -15.32 -2.37 1.12
N ILE A 97 -15.28 -3.63 0.67
CA ILE A 97 -14.04 -4.40 0.68
C ILE A 97 -13.11 -3.81 -0.37
N CYS A 98 -11.83 -3.65 -0.03
CA CYS A 98 -10.84 -3.09 -0.92
C CYS A 98 -9.85 -4.15 -1.42
N GLY A 99 -9.88 -4.44 -2.72
CA GLY A 99 -9.00 -5.44 -3.33
C GLY A 99 -7.52 -5.11 -3.14
N ARG A 100 -7.12 -3.88 -3.48
CA ARG A 100 -5.73 -3.41 -3.36
C ARG A 100 -5.21 -3.47 -1.92
N GLU A 101 -5.92 -2.87 -0.98
CA GLU A 101 -5.46 -2.81 0.41
C GLU A 101 -5.50 -4.18 1.11
N SER A 102 -6.35 -5.10 0.63
CA SER A 102 -6.31 -6.49 1.08
C SER A 102 -5.02 -7.21 0.67
N GLN A 103 -4.52 -6.96 -0.53
CA GLN A 103 -3.22 -7.49 -0.97
C GLN A 103 -2.08 -6.91 -0.13
N SER A 104 -2.11 -5.59 0.14
CA SER A 104 -1.15 -4.92 1.02
C SER A 104 -1.17 -5.47 2.46
N ALA A 105 -2.34 -5.76 3.02
CA ALA A 105 -2.48 -6.37 4.34
C ALA A 105 -1.85 -7.77 4.38
N MET A 106 -2.12 -8.62 3.39
CA MET A 106 -1.50 -9.95 3.30
C MET A 106 0.02 -9.86 3.16
N TRP A 107 0.52 -8.93 2.35
CA TRP A 107 1.96 -8.67 2.22
C TRP A 107 2.63 -8.21 3.51
N ALA A 108 1.94 -7.39 4.32
CA ALA A 108 2.44 -6.93 5.62
C ALA A 108 2.49 -8.09 6.62
N LEU A 109 1.44 -8.93 6.65
CA LEU A 109 1.38 -10.14 7.48
C LEU A 109 2.49 -11.13 7.12
N LEU A 110 2.75 -11.36 5.82
CA LEU A 110 3.84 -12.22 5.37
C LEU A 110 5.22 -11.70 5.80
N ARG A 111 5.48 -10.40 5.67
CA ARG A 111 6.74 -9.79 6.12
C ARG A 111 6.93 -9.95 7.62
N LEU A 112 5.88 -9.75 8.41
CA LEU A 112 5.92 -9.94 9.84
C LEU A 112 6.12 -11.42 10.23
N ALA A 113 5.44 -12.34 9.55
CA ALA A 113 5.61 -13.79 9.74
C ALA A 113 7.06 -14.22 9.47
N ALA A 114 7.64 -13.73 8.35
CA ALA A 114 9.04 -14.02 8.02
C ALA A 114 10.02 -13.43 9.05
N ALA A 115 9.75 -12.22 9.56
CA ALA A 115 10.61 -11.57 10.56
C ALA A 115 10.54 -12.20 11.95
N THR A 116 9.39 -12.80 12.31
CA THR A 116 9.13 -13.31 13.66
C THR A 116 9.16 -14.83 13.78
N GLY A 117 8.97 -15.55 12.67
CA GLY A 117 8.71 -16.99 12.66
C GLY A 117 7.30 -17.37 13.17
N ASP A 118 6.47 -16.39 13.56
CA ASP A 118 5.15 -16.65 14.13
C ASP A 118 4.12 -16.94 13.04
N LYS A 119 3.69 -18.20 12.98
CA LYS A 119 2.74 -18.68 11.96
C LYS A 119 1.32 -18.14 12.15
N LYS A 120 0.98 -17.50 13.28
CA LYS A 120 -0.35 -16.91 13.46
C LYS A 120 -0.66 -15.85 12.40
N TYR A 121 0.35 -15.13 11.91
CA TYR A 121 0.19 -14.13 10.86
C TYR A 121 -0.11 -14.74 9.48
N LEU A 122 0.05 -16.06 9.30
CA LEU A 122 -0.37 -16.76 8.08
C LEU A 122 -1.86 -17.16 8.11
N ALA A 123 -2.48 -17.19 9.29
CA ALA A 123 -3.85 -17.70 9.47
C ALA A 123 -4.92 -16.97 8.64
N PRO A 124 -4.87 -15.64 8.43
CA PRO A 124 -5.87 -14.93 7.62
C PRO A 124 -5.82 -15.24 6.12
N LEU A 125 -4.66 -15.66 5.60
CA LEU A 125 -4.38 -15.70 4.17
C LEU A 125 -5.26 -16.66 3.38
N PRO A 126 -5.48 -17.94 3.80
CA PRO A 126 -6.21 -18.90 2.97
C PRO A 126 -7.63 -18.44 2.62
N ARG A 127 -8.37 -17.90 3.59
CA ARG A 127 -9.74 -17.40 3.37
C ARG A 127 -9.75 -16.14 2.51
N ALA A 128 -8.83 -15.20 2.74
CA ALA A 128 -8.68 -14.00 1.92
C ALA A 128 -8.33 -14.33 0.46
N LEU A 129 -7.35 -15.20 0.24
CA LEU A 129 -6.94 -15.67 -1.08
C LEU A 129 -8.11 -16.33 -1.81
N ALA A 130 -8.85 -17.23 -1.15
CA ALA A 130 -10.00 -17.91 -1.74
C ALA A 130 -11.10 -16.94 -2.18
N TYR A 131 -11.42 -15.95 -1.32
CA TYR A 131 -12.40 -14.92 -1.63
C TYR A 131 -11.96 -14.00 -2.77
N LEU A 132 -10.72 -13.49 -2.72
CA LEU A 132 -10.21 -12.54 -3.72
C LEU A 132 -10.02 -13.20 -5.09
N ARG A 133 -9.65 -14.49 -5.16
CA ARG A 133 -9.61 -15.26 -6.41
C ARG A 133 -10.98 -15.34 -7.08
N LYS A 134 -12.05 -15.57 -6.29
CA LYS A 134 -13.44 -15.55 -6.80
C LYS A 134 -13.92 -14.16 -7.21
N SER A 135 -13.22 -13.13 -6.77
CA SER A 135 -13.57 -11.73 -7.02
C SER A 135 -12.81 -11.13 -8.21
N LEU A 136 -11.90 -11.88 -8.84
CA LEU A 136 -11.19 -11.41 -10.03
C LEU A 136 -12.17 -11.07 -11.16
N LEU A 137 -11.86 -9.99 -11.86
CA LEU A 137 -12.58 -9.54 -13.04
C LEU A 137 -12.26 -10.47 -14.23
N PRO A 138 -13.06 -10.45 -15.31
CA PRO A 138 -12.82 -11.31 -16.48
C PRO A 138 -11.44 -11.15 -17.13
N ASP A 139 -10.78 -10.00 -16.94
CA ASP A 139 -9.43 -9.72 -17.44
C ASP A 139 -8.32 -10.16 -16.47
N GLY A 140 -8.66 -10.88 -15.39
CA GLY A 140 -7.73 -11.38 -14.37
C GLY A 140 -7.27 -10.34 -13.35
N ARG A 141 -7.65 -9.06 -13.52
CA ARG A 141 -7.37 -8.00 -12.55
C ARG A 141 -8.40 -8.02 -11.41
N MET A 142 -8.16 -7.20 -10.41
CA MET A 142 -9.05 -7.01 -9.26
C MET A 142 -9.62 -5.61 -9.27
N ALA A 143 -10.91 -5.47 -8.99
CA ALA A 143 -11.50 -4.15 -8.75
C ALA A 143 -10.97 -3.56 -7.44
N ARG A 144 -10.92 -2.22 -7.38
CA ARG A 144 -10.53 -1.54 -6.14
C ARG A 144 -11.53 -1.81 -5.03
N TYR A 145 -12.82 -1.82 -5.35
CA TYR A 145 -13.91 -1.90 -4.39
C TYR A 145 -14.89 -3.00 -4.76
N TYR A 146 -15.32 -3.75 -3.76
CA TYR A 146 -16.42 -4.69 -3.85
C TYR A 146 -17.50 -4.31 -2.84
N GLU A 147 -18.74 -4.21 -3.32
CA GLU A 147 -19.90 -3.92 -2.47
C GLU A 147 -19.99 -4.96 -1.36
N LEU A 148 -20.27 -4.49 -0.14
CA LEU A 148 -20.43 -5.35 1.02
C LEU A 148 -21.56 -6.37 0.76
N GLN A 149 -21.33 -7.61 1.17
CA GLN A 149 -22.20 -8.78 1.03
C GLN A 149 -22.46 -9.27 -0.40
N THR A 150 -22.72 -8.39 -1.38
CA THR A 150 -23.08 -8.78 -2.75
C THR A 150 -21.87 -9.13 -3.63
N ASN A 151 -20.68 -8.67 -3.23
CA ASN A 151 -19.43 -8.81 -3.95
C ASN A 151 -19.40 -8.18 -5.35
N LYS A 152 -20.31 -7.26 -5.66
CA LYS A 152 -20.30 -6.55 -6.94
C LYS A 152 -19.16 -5.53 -7.01
N PRO A 153 -18.37 -5.46 -8.07
CA PRO A 153 -17.39 -4.40 -8.27
C PRO A 153 -18.04 -3.01 -8.25
N LEU A 154 -17.44 -2.07 -7.53
CA LEU A 154 -17.90 -0.68 -7.44
C LEU A 154 -16.92 0.28 -8.12
N TYR A 155 -17.49 1.22 -8.89
CA TYR A 155 -16.78 2.27 -9.60
C TYR A 155 -17.50 3.60 -9.41
N PHE A 156 -16.87 4.69 -9.85
CA PHE A 156 -17.53 5.99 -9.95
C PHE A 156 -17.29 6.63 -11.29
N GLU A 157 -18.37 7.14 -11.88
CA GLU A 157 -18.33 8.00 -13.07
C GLU A 157 -18.57 9.46 -12.69
N ARG A 158 -18.26 10.37 -13.61
CA ARG A 158 -18.59 11.79 -13.42
C ARG A 158 -20.09 12.00 -13.60
N GLY A 159 -20.68 12.83 -12.73
CA GLY A 159 -22.06 13.26 -12.87
C GLY A 159 -22.27 14.23 -14.04
N TRP A 160 -23.50 14.73 -14.15
CA TRP A 160 -23.88 15.68 -15.18
C TRP A 160 -22.94 16.91 -15.21
N GLY A 161 -22.56 17.34 -16.41
CA GLY A 161 -21.60 18.44 -16.60
C GLY A 161 -20.16 18.13 -16.15
N GLY A 162 -19.81 16.87 -15.90
CA GLY A 162 -18.47 16.48 -15.43
C GLY A 162 -18.25 16.72 -13.92
N THR A 163 -19.32 17.05 -13.19
CA THR A 163 -19.24 17.42 -11.77
C THR A 163 -19.59 16.26 -10.85
N GLY A 164 -18.95 16.21 -9.67
CA GLY A 164 -19.19 15.18 -8.67
C GLY A 164 -18.75 13.78 -9.10
N PHE A 165 -19.26 12.78 -8.36
CA PHE A 165 -19.02 11.36 -8.56
C PHE A 165 -20.33 10.60 -8.33
N VAL A 166 -20.66 9.69 -9.23
CA VAL A 166 -21.86 8.84 -9.17
C VAL A 166 -21.42 7.39 -9.09
N LEU A 167 -21.87 6.69 -8.05
CA LEU A 167 -21.60 5.27 -7.85
C LEU A 167 -22.21 4.46 -9.01
N THR A 168 -21.43 3.54 -9.58
CA THR A 168 -21.86 2.65 -10.66
C THR A 168 -21.21 1.27 -10.52
N TYR A 169 -21.82 0.25 -11.11
CA TYR A 169 -21.27 -1.11 -11.20
C TYR A 169 -20.53 -1.36 -12.52
N SER A 170 -20.45 -0.35 -13.40
CA SER A 170 -19.75 -0.42 -14.69
C SER A 170 -18.50 0.44 -14.68
N ASP A 171 -17.41 -0.10 -15.21
CA ASP A 171 -16.15 0.61 -15.38
C ASP A 171 -16.03 1.38 -16.70
N GLN A 172 -17.03 1.25 -17.60
CA GLN A 172 -16.99 1.82 -18.95
C GLN A 172 -16.77 3.34 -18.97
N LYS A 173 -17.27 4.05 -17.95
CA LYS A 173 -17.15 5.50 -17.77
C LYS A 173 -16.50 5.87 -16.44
N ALA A 174 -15.77 4.94 -15.83
CA ALA A 174 -15.10 5.18 -14.56
C ALA A 174 -14.12 6.36 -14.69
N SER A 175 -14.08 7.23 -13.68
CA SER A 175 -13.31 8.48 -13.76
C SER A 175 -11.82 8.20 -13.99
N SER A 176 -11.23 8.80 -15.03
CA SER A 176 -9.86 8.50 -15.47
C SER A 176 -8.75 8.98 -14.52
N ASN A 177 -9.07 9.83 -13.55
CA ASN A 177 -8.12 10.38 -12.57
C ASN A 177 -7.95 9.52 -11.32
N TYR A 178 -8.43 8.27 -11.34
CA TYR A 178 -8.35 7.36 -10.22
C TYR A 178 -8.11 5.93 -10.71
N GLY A 179 -7.30 5.16 -9.97
CA GLY A 179 -7.12 3.75 -10.27
C GLY A 179 -8.35 2.96 -9.82
N TRP A 180 -8.92 2.16 -10.71
CA TRP A 180 -10.10 1.34 -10.42
C TRP A 180 -9.83 -0.16 -10.41
N LYS A 181 -8.73 -0.58 -11.04
CA LYS A 181 -8.33 -1.97 -11.17
C LYS A 181 -6.84 -2.12 -10.89
N TRP A 182 -6.47 -3.23 -10.25
CA TRP A 182 -5.08 -3.58 -9.95
C TRP A 182 -4.76 -4.98 -10.45
N GLU A 183 -3.50 -5.19 -10.78
CA GLU A 183 -2.97 -6.53 -11.01
C GLU A 183 -3.17 -7.41 -9.76
N SER A 184 -3.42 -8.69 -10.02
CA SER A 184 -3.53 -9.70 -8.97
C SER A 184 -2.14 -10.18 -8.58
N GLU A 185 -1.79 -10.05 -7.30
CA GLU A 185 -0.58 -10.55 -6.68
C GLU A 185 -0.84 -11.84 -5.88
N LEU A 186 -2.05 -12.39 -5.96
CA LEU A 186 -2.52 -13.50 -5.13
C LEU A 186 -1.64 -14.75 -5.24
N ASP A 187 -1.14 -15.07 -6.43
CA ASP A 187 -0.24 -16.21 -6.65
C ASP A 187 1.11 -16.02 -5.95
N ALA A 188 1.66 -14.81 -6.00
CA ALA A 188 2.92 -14.48 -5.33
C ALA A 188 2.76 -14.51 -3.81
N ILE A 189 1.65 -13.95 -3.30
CA ILE A 189 1.27 -13.98 -1.88
C ILE A 189 1.14 -15.41 -1.39
N GLU A 190 0.40 -16.26 -2.10
CA GLU A 190 0.21 -17.66 -1.74
C GLU A 190 1.53 -18.44 -1.77
N SER A 191 2.33 -18.25 -2.81
CA SER A 191 3.64 -18.91 -2.95
C SER A 191 4.57 -18.54 -1.79
N ILE A 192 4.70 -17.25 -1.45
CA ILE A 192 5.52 -16.80 -0.33
C ILE A 192 4.95 -17.30 1.00
N GLY A 193 3.63 -17.26 1.19
CA GLY A 193 2.99 -17.80 2.39
C GLY A 193 3.28 -19.29 2.61
N ARG A 194 3.24 -20.10 1.54
CA ARG A 194 3.59 -21.53 1.60
C ARG A 194 5.06 -21.75 1.98
N LYS A 195 5.99 -20.96 1.42
CA LYS A 195 7.42 -21.03 1.76
C LYS A 195 7.67 -20.71 3.23
N ILE A 196 7.11 -19.60 3.74
CA ILE A 196 7.21 -19.23 5.16
C ILE A 196 6.60 -20.33 6.05
N GLY A 197 5.45 -20.89 5.66
CA GLY A 197 4.80 -21.99 6.40
C GLY A 197 5.68 -23.23 6.57
N ARG A 198 6.55 -23.51 5.60
CA ARG A 198 7.56 -24.60 5.65
C ARG A 198 8.87 -24.21 6.34
N GLY A 199 9.00 -22.98 6.83
CA GLY A 199 10.23 -22.49 7.46
C GLY A 199 11.34 -22.14 6.47
N GLU A 200 11.01 -21.96 5.19
CA GLU A 200 11.98 -21.56 4.17
C GLU A 200 12.26 -20.06 4.21
N SER A 201 13.50 -19.68 3.92
CA SER A 201 13.86 -18.28 3.66
C SER A 201 13.14 -17.75 2.43
N VAL A 202 12.63 -16.52 2.51
CA VAL A 202 11.91 -15.87 1.42
C VAL A 202 12.53 -14.54 1.04
N VAL A 203 12.41 -14.20 -0.25
CA VAL A 203 12.73 -12.88 -0.79
C VAL A 203 11.42 -12.26 -1.24
N PHE A 204 11.12 -11.08 -0.71
CA PHE A 204 9.92 -10.34 -1.09
C PHE A 204 10.13 -9.60 -2.41
N PRO A 205 9.10 -9.51 -3.27
CA PRO A 205 9.18 -8.73 -4.49
C PRO A 205 9.46 -7.26 -4.18
N ARG A 206 10.26 -6.63 -5.02
CA ARG A 206 10.51 -5.18 -4.96
C ARG A 206 9.32 -4.47 -5.62
N VAL A 207 8.78 -3.48 -4.92
CA VAL A 207 7.59 -2.72 -5.37
C VAL A 207 7.95 -1.55 -6.28
N GLU A 208 9.18 -1.05 -6.21
CA GLU A 208 9.67 0.05 -7.03
C GLU A 208 10.54 -0.47 -8.17
N LYS A 209 10.36 0.10 -9.37
CA LYS A 209 11.27 -0.12 -10.48
C LYS A 209 12.60 0.54 -10.14
N GLU A 210 13.61 -0.28 -9.86
CA GLU A 210 14.94 0.19 -9.55
C GLU A 210 15.56 0.86 -10.78
N ARG A 211 16.11 2.07 -10.60
CA ARG A 211 16.92 2.74 -11.62
C ARG A 211 18.29 2.10 -11.78
N TRP A 212 18.83 1.53 -10.70
CA TRP A 212 20.20 1.03 -10.62
C TRP A 212 20.27 -0.48 -10.36
N SER A 213 21.34 -1.10 -10.84
CA SER A 213 21.67 -2.47 -10.49
C SER A 213 21.98 -2.63 -8.99
N SER A 214 21.93 -3.86 -8.48
CA SER A 214 22.09 -4.16 -7.05
C SER A 214 22.93 -5.45 -6.88
N PRO A 215 24.25 -5.36 -6.64
CA PRO A 215 25.00 -4.12 -6.37
C PRO A 215 25.19 -3.24 -7.62
N PRO A 216 25.27 -1.91 -7.47
CA PRO A 216 25.56 -1.00 -8.58
C PRO A 216 26.96 -1.19 -9.16
N THR A 217 27.12 -0.91 -10.44
CA THR A 217 28.42 -0.84 -11.13
C THR A 217 29.16 0.47 -10.83
N GLU A 218 30.48 0.49 -11.02
CA GLU A 218 31.27 1.74 -10.91
C GLU A 218 30.74 2.86 -11.83
N GLY A 219 30.29 2.49 -13.04
CA GLY A 219 29.75 3.44 -14.01
C GLY A 219 28.44 4.09 -13.53
N GLU A 220 27.55 3.30 -12.92
CA GLU A 220 26.31 3.83 -12.31
C GLU A 220 26.63 4.75 -11.13
N ILE A 221 27.62 4.42 -10.29
CA ILE A 221 28.04 5.27 -9.17
C ILE A 221 28.66 6.57 -9.66
N ALA A 222 29.52 6.51 -10.66
CA ALA A 222 30.08 7.70 -11.30
C ALA A 222 28.98 8.59 -11.89
N MET A 223 27.92 7.99 -12.46
CA MET A 223 26.75 8.73 -12.96
C MET A 223 25.98 9.41 -11.82
N ILE A 224 25.70 8.70 -10.73
CA ILE A 224 25.01 9.26 -9.55
C ILE A 224 25.78 10.46 -8.99
N LEU A 225 27.09 10.34 -8.84
CA LEU A 225 27.93 11.42 -8.31
C LEU A 225 28.04 12.61 -9.28
N LYS A 226 28.10 12.34 -10.59
CA LYS A 226 28.10 13.39 -11.63
C LYS A 226 26.78 14.18 -11.66
N GLU A 227 25.66 13.51 -11.40
CA GLU A 227 24.33 14.14 -11.35
C GLU A 227 24.09 14.90 -10.03
N GLN A 228 24.92 14.68 -9.00
CA GLN A 228 24.77 15.32 -7.70
C GLN A 228 25.23 16.78 -7.79
N GLN A 229 24.40 17.69 -7.31
CA GLN A 229 24.74 19.10 -7.15
C GLN A 229 25.71 19.30 -5.98
N ALA A 230 26.36 20.47 -5.92
CA ALA A 230 27.33 20.79 -4.86
C ALA A 230 26.75 20.77 -3.44
N ASP A 231 25.44 20.98 -3.29
CA ASP A 231 24.71 20.88 -2.02
C ASP A 231 24.29 19.44 -1.66
N GLY A 232 24.67 18.46 -2.47
CA GLY A 232 24.34 17.04 -2.29
C GLY A 232 23.00 16.62 -2.88
N SER A 233 22.23 17.52 -3.51
CA SER A 233 20.92 17.23 -4.09
C SER A 233 21.01 16.63 -5.50
N TRP A 234 19.97 15.88 -5.89
CA TRP A 234 19.74 15.47 -7.28
C TRP A 234 18.51 16.19 -7.82
N ALA A 235 18.66 17.49 -8.06
CA ALA A 235 17.58 18.33 -8.52
C ALA A 235 17.32 18.15 -10.03
N VAL A 236 16.06 17.99 -10.38
CA VAL A 236 15.59 17.85 -11.76
C VAL A 236 15.19 19.22 -12.29
N THR A 237 15.80 19.64 -13.40
CA THR A 237 15.59 20.95 -14.04
C THR A 237 15.02 20.85 -15.45
N ASP A 238 14.82 19.63 -15.97
CA ASP A 238 14.33 19.40 -17.34
C ASP A 238 12.88 19.89 -17.54
N GLU A 239 12.46 19.97 -18.80
CA GLU A 239 11.14 20.51 -19.17
C GLU A 239 9.98 19.57 -18.87
N GLU A 240 10.24 18.30 -18.58
CA GLU A 240 9.23 17.29 -18.32
C GLU A 240 8.89 17.22 -16.82
N ARG A 241 9.93 17.22 -15.97
CA ARG A 241 9.86 16.97 -14.52
C ARG A 241 10.32 18.14 -13.68
N GLY A 242 10.90 19.20 -14.25
CA GLY A 242 11.34 20.40 -13.53
C GLY A 242 10.20 21.34 -13.06
N TRP A 243 8.97 20.85 -12.91
CA TRP A 243 7.78 21.66 -12.59
C TRP A 243 7.19 21.33 -11.23
N MET A 244 6.84 22.36 -10.46
CA MET A 244 6.02 22.25 -9.25
C MET A 244 4.86 23.25 -9.28
N ARG A 245 3.87 23.06 -8.40
CA ARG A 245 2.83 24.06 -8.15
C ARG A 245 3.23 24.92 -6.97
N ASP A 246 3.08 26.23 -7.11
CA ASP A 246 3.23 27.15 -5.98
C ASP A 246 2.01 27.09 -5.03
N ALA A 247 2.03 27.90 -3.96
CA ALA A 247 0.94 27.97 -2.99
C ALA A 247 -0.41 28.38 -3.61
N GLY A 248 -0.40 29.08 -4.75
CA GLY A 248 -1.59 29.44 -5.52
C GLY A 248 -2.00 28.39 -6.56
N GLY A 249 -1.29 27.26 -6.62
CA GLY A 249 -1.55 26.18 -7.57
C GLY A 249 -0.99 26.43 -8.98
N LYS A 250 -0.28 27.53 -9.23
CA LYS A 250 0.30 27.84 -10.55
C LYS A 250 1.54 26.99 -10.79
N LYS A 251 1.65 26.40 -11.99
CA LYS A 251 2.86 25.67 -12.40
C LYS A 251 4.04 26.66 -12.52
N LYS A 252 5.16 26.34 -11.90
CA LYS A 252 6.41 27.08 -11.95
C LYS A 252 7.59 26.12 -12.03
N ARG A 253 8.68 26.55 -12.66
CA ARG A 253 9.99 25.89 -12.60
C ARG A 253 10.81 26.59 -11.51
N PRO A 254 11.05 25.97 -10.35
CA PRO A 254 11.92 26.54 -9.33
C PRO A 254 13.34 26.67 -9.87
N ALA A 255 14.05 27.75 -9.52
CA ALA A 255 15.41 27.99 -10.00
C ALA A 255 16.39 26.87 -9.55
N GLY A 256 16.19 26.32 -8.35
CA GLY A 256 16.95 25.18 -7.83
C GLY A 256 16.47 23.82 -8.32
N GLY A 257 15.50 23.75 -9.23
CA GLY A 257 14.91 22.50 -9.71
C GLY A 257 13.94 21.84 -8.73
N VAL A 258 13.60 20.59 -9.02
CA VAL A 258 12.63 19.77 -8.26
C VAL A 258 13.32 18.50 -7.78
N ILE A 259 13.20 18.21 -6.48
CA ILE A 259 13.70 16.96 -5.90
C ILE A 259 12.57 15.94 -5.90
N TYR A 260 12.79 14.81 -6.57
CA TYR A 260 11.89 13.67 -6.53
C TYR A 260 12.35 12.68 -5.47
N SER A 261 11.49 12.35 -4.51
CA SER A 261 11.83 11.42 -3.42
C SER A 261 12.29 10.06 -3.92
N LEU A 262 11.70 9.56 -5.02
CA LEU A 262 12.10 8.27 -5.62
C LEU A 262 13.55 8.32 -6.12
N ASP A 263 13.91 9.34 -6.91
CA ASP A 263 15.26 9.50 -7.45
C ASP A 263 16.29 9.62 -6.31
N PHE A 264 15.97 10.43 -5.29
CA PHE A 264 16.80 10.56 -4.10
C PHE A 264 17.01 9.21 -3.39
N VAL A 265 15.91 8.48 -3.09
CA VAL A 265 15.97 7.18 -2.41
C VAL A 265 16.78 6.17 -3.22
N GLN A 266 16.59 6.11 -4.54
CA GLN A 266 17.31 5.19 -5.41
C GLN A 266 18.81 5.49 -5.47
N ASN A 267 19.20 6.76 -5.57
CA ASN A 267 20.60 7.17 -5.58
C ASN A 267 21.28 6.88 -4.23
N VAL A 268 20.65 7.24 -3.11
CA VAL A 268 21.20 6.98 -1.77
C VAL A 268 21.31 5.47 -1.50
N LYS A 269 20.32 4.69 -1.91
CA LYS A 269 20.34 3.22 -1.78
C LYS A 269 21.46 2.60 -2.60
N ALA A 270 21.64 3.02 -3.85
CA ALA A 270 22.73 2.55 -4.70
C ALA A 270 24.10 2.85 -4.08
N LEU A 271 24.35 4.10 -3.68
CA LEU A 271 25.58 4.48 -2.99
C LEU A 271 25.83 3.64 -1.73
N SER A 272 24.79 3.40 -0.92
CA SER A 272 24.88 2.59 0.30
C SER A 272 25.23 1.12 0.01
N VAL A 273 24.60 0.51 -1.00
CA VAL A 273 24.87 -0.88 -1.41
C VAL A 273 26.28 -1.00 -1.99
N TRP A 274 26.73 -0.03 -2.79
CA TRP A 274 28.07 0.00 -3.34
C TRP A 274 29.13 0.15 -2.25
N LEU A 275 28.95 1.08 -1.29
CA LEU A 275 29.84 1.23 -0.14
C LEU A 275 29.93 -0.06 0.68
N LYS A 276 28.81 -0.75 0.91
CA LYS A 276 28.80 -2.05 1.60
C LYS A 276 29.56 -3.13 0.84
N ALA A 277 29.45 -3.16 -0.49
CA ALA A 277 30.16 -4.12 -1.34
C ALA A 277 31.67 -3.85 -1.42
N LYS A 278 32.07 -2.56 -1.39
CA LYS A 278 33.48 -2.13 -1.42
C LYS A 278 34.17 -2.23 -0.07
N GLY A 279 33.47 -1.90 1.00
CA GLY A 279 33.99 -1.90 2.37
C GLY A 279 34.00 -3.27 3.02
N GLY A 280 34.22 -4.35 2.28
CA GLY A 280 34.16 -5.73 2.78
C GLY A 280 34.84 -5.89 4.14
N ALA A 281 34.08 -6.35 5.12
CA ALA A 281 34.47 -6.74 6.48
C ALA A 281 35.36 -5.73 7.25
N ARG A 282 34.72 -4.92 8.11
CA ARG A 282 35.29 -4.63 9.43
C ARG A 282 34.41 -5.27 10.48
#